data_AF-A0A2S6AYJ6-F1
#
_entry.id   AF-A0A2S6AYJ6-F1
#
_cell.length_a   1.000
_cell.length_b   1.000
_cell.length_c   1.000
_cell.angle_alpha   90.00
_cell.angle_beta   90.00
_cell.angle_gamma   90.00
#
_symmetry.space_group_name_H-M   'P 1'
#
loop_
_entity.id
_entity.type
_entity.pdbx_description
1 polymer ?
#
loop_
_entity_poly.entity_id
_entity_poly.type
_entity_poly.pdbx_seq_one_letter_code
_entity_poly.pdbx_strand_id
1 'polypeptide(L)'
;DFAGEHDPSGIYLRPLYVVPSDTLASAGIARSLGIASLHDLFGGVVPHAFVATKAITHGIAGREAARPEGWSPSFAGRVSQSVL
;
A
#
# COMPACT_ATOMS: atom_id res chain seq x y z
N ASP A 1 6.98 1.26 -23.88
CA ASP A 1 6.21 0.08 -24.29
C ASP A 1 5.77 -0.72 -23.08
N PHE A 2 4.63 -1.40 -23.17
CA PHE A 2 4.12 -2.27 -22.11
C PHE A 2 4.83 -3.63 -22.15
N ALA A 3 5.40 -4.05 -21.03
CA ALA A 3 6.20 -5.28 -20.94
C ALA A 3 5.38 -6.54 -20.62
N GLY A 4 4.06 -6.43 -20.38
CA GLY A 4 3.21 -7.56 -20.00
C GLY A 4 3.09 -7.76 -18.49
N GLU A 5 2.60 -8.94 -18.09
CA GLU A 5 2.61 -9.38 -16.70
C GLU A 5 4.05 -9.59 -16.21
N HIS A 6 4.32 -9.23 -14.96
CA HIS A 6 5.66 -9.35 -14.40
C HIS A 6 6.05 -10.83 -14.23
N ASP A 7 7.01 -11.30 -15.03
CA ASP A 7 7.68 -12.57 -14.84
C ASP A 7 8.86 -12.42 -13.84
N PRO A 8 8.83 -13.08 -12.66
CA PRO A 8 9.93 -13.04 -11.69
C PRO A 8 11.26 -13.62 -12.20
N SER A 9 11.22 -14.45 -13.24
CA SER A 9 12.40 -15.00 -13.92
C SER A 9 12.82 -14.22 -15.16
N GLY A 10 12.05 -13.19 -15.52
CA GLY A 10 12.31 -12.35 -16.68
C GLY A 10 13.56 -11.50 -16.51
N ILE A 11 14.38 -11.42 -17.55
CA ILE A 11 15.52 -10.49 -17.62
C ILE A 11 15.07 -9.26 -18.38
N TYR A 12 14.99 -8.12 -17.68
CA TYR A 12 14.58 -6.85 -18.26
C TYR A 12 15.80 -5.96 -18.51
N LEU A 13 15.97 -5.51 -19.75
CA LEU A 13 17.10 -4.66 -20.15
C LEU A 13 16.96 -3.20 -19.70
N ARG A 14 15.78 -2.82 -19.19
CA ARG A 14 15.46 -1.48 -18.70
C ARG A 14 14.69 -1.58 -17.39
N PRO A 15 14.77 -0.56 -16.50
CA PRO A 15 13.94 -0.49 -15.31
C PRO A 15 12.45 -0.60 -15.67
N LEU A 16 11.72 -1.36 -14.86
CA LEU A 16 10.28 -1.51 -15.00
C LEU A 16 9.55 -0.44 -14.20
N TYR A 17 8.47 0.07 -14.77
CA TYR A 17 7.45 0.81 -14.03
C TYR A 17 6.31 -0.15 -13.71
N VAL A 18 6.12 -0.47 -12.42
CA VAL A 18 5.19 -1.50 -11.98
C VAL A 18 3.78 -0.94 -11.82
N VAL A 19 2.80 -1.62 -12.40
CA VAL A 19 1.38 -1.30 -12.22
C VAL A 19 0.72 -2.46 -11.49
N PRO A 20 0.71 -2.45 -10.14
CA PRO A 20 0.13 -3.55 -9.38
C PRO A 20 -1.39 -3.51 -9.44
N SER A 21 -2.02 -4.68 -9.38
CA SER A 21 -3.48 -4.80 -9.35
C SER A 21 -4.10 -4.24 -8.07
N ASP A 22 -3.32 -4.11 -7.00
CA ASP A 22 -3.73 -3.56 -5.70
C ASP A 22 -2.54 -2.85 -5.02
N THR A 23 -2.82 -2.11 -3.93
CA THR A 23 -1.81 -1.46 -3.10
C THR A 23 -0.90 -2.51 -2.45
N LEU A 24 0.42 -2.29 -2.52
CA LEU A 24 1.38 -3.23 -1.95
C LEU A 24 1.46 -3.06 -0.43
N ALA A 25 1.00 -4.04 0.33
CA ALA A 25 1.03 -4.01 1.79
C ALA A 25 2.37 -4.52 2.41
N SER A 26 3.45 -4.58 1.62
CA SER A 26 4.76 -5.08 2.07
C SER A 26 5.90 -4.36 1.36
N ALA A 27 6.70 -3.64 2.15
CA ALA A 27 7.97 -3.08 1.66
C ALA A 27 8.96 -4.16 1.23
N GLY A 28 8.87 -5.37 1.80
CA GLY A 28 9.67 -6.52 1.36
C GLY A 28 9.37 -6.92 -0.08
N ILE A 29 8.08 -7.06 -0.40
CA ILE A 29 7.61 -7.40 -1.75
C ILE A 29 7.96 -6.28 -2.74
N ALA A 30 7.73 -5.02 -2.37
CA ALA A 30 8.10 -3.90 -3.23
C ALA A 30 9.60 -3.92 -3.59
N ARG A 31 10.48 -4.12 -2.60
CA ARG A 31 11.93 -4.23 -2.84
C ARG A 31 12.30 -5.43 -3.69
N SER A 32 11.66 -6.60 -3.51
CA SER A 32 11.94 -7.77 -4.35
C SER A 32 11.53 -7.58 -5.81
N LEU A 33 10.60 -6.65 -6.09
CA LEU A 33 10.21 -6.22 -7.43
C LEU A 33 11.09 -5.07 -7.97
N GLY A 34 12.11 -4.65 -7.24
CA GLY A 34 12.99 -3.54 -7.63
C GLY A 34 12.39 -2.15 -7.44
N ILE A 35 11.25 -2.03 -6.74
CA ILE A 35 10.59 -0.76 -6.45
C ILE A 35 11.35 -0.06 -5.32
N ALA A 36 11.98 1.07 -5.62
CA ALA A 36 12.77 1.85 -4.66
C ALA A 36 12.11 3.18 -4.29
N SER A 37 11.23 3.69 -5.15
CA SER A 37 10.63 5.02 -5.02
C SER A 37 9.25 5.10 -5.66
N LEU A 38 8.58 6.24 -5.44
CA LEU A 38 7.31 6.60 -6.08
C LEU A 38 7.39 6.71 -7.61
N HIS A 39 8.59 6.75 -8.20
CA HIS A 39 8.78 6.78 -9.64
C HIS A 39 8.80 5.37 -10.27
N ASP A 40 8.78 4.32 -9.45
CA ASP A 40 8.92 2.94 -9.92
C ASP A 40 7.59 2.18 -9.94
N LEU A 41 6.51 2.77 -9.41
CA LEU A 41 5.19 2.16 -9.42
C LEU A 41 4.05 3.17 -9.63
N PHE A 42 2.92 2.65 -10.09
CA PHE A 42 1.63 3.31 -9.98
C PHE A 42 0.92 2.87 -8.69
N GLY A 43 0.49 3.82 -7.86
CA GLY A 43 -0.14 3.53 -6.58
C GLY A 43 0.80 3.74 -5.39
N GLY A 44 0.78 2.83 -4.42
CA GLY A 44 1.54 3.01 -3.18
C GLY A 44 1.94 1.70 -2.50
N VAL A 45 2.91 1.83 -1.59
CA VAL A 45 3.32 0.78 -0.66
C VAL A 45 2.92 1.22 0.74
N VAL A 46 2.17 0.38 1.44
CA VAL A 46 1.67 0.66 2.79
C VAL A 46 2.24 -0.34 3.80
N PRO A 47 2.42 0.06 5.07
CA PRO A 47 2.98 -0.83 6.10
C PRO A 47 2.02 -1.95 6.53
N HIS A 48 0.71 -1.73 6.35
CA HIS A 48 -0.33 -2.71 6.69
C HIS A 48 -1.48 -2.62 5.69
N ALA A 49 -2.09 -3.75 5.34
CA ALA A 49 -3.14 -3.80 4.32
C ALA A 49 -4.34 -2.90 4.62
N PHE A 50 -4.73 -2.75 5.90
CA PHE A 50 -5.86 -1.91 6.29
C PHE A 50 -5.66 -0.44 5.90
N VAL A 51 -4.40 0.04 5.82
CA VAL A 51 -4.04 1.41 5.43
C VAL A 51 -4.42 1.73 3.98
N ALA A 52 -4.52 0.71 3.11
CA ALA A 52 -4.97 0.89 1.73
C ALA A 52 -6.49 1.10 1.60
N THR A 53 -7.25 1.06 2.70
CA THR A 53 -8.72 1.07 2.69
C THR A 53 -9.29 2.35 3.31
N LYS A 54 -10.56 2.66 3.05
CA LYS A 54 -11.27 3.71 3.77
C LYS A 54 -11.49 3.38 5.25
N ALA A 55 -11.30 2.14 5.71
CA ALA A 55 -11.55 1.79 7.12
C ALA A 55 -10.71 2.65 8.09
N ILE A 56 -9.52 3.08 7.68
CA ILE A 56 -8.61 3.88 8.53
C ILE A 56 -9.17 5.23 8.93
N THR A 57 -10.13 5.75 8.17
CA THR A 57 -10.74 7.06 8.44
C THR A 57 -11.78 7.02 9.54
N HIS A 58 -12.12 5.82 10.02
CA HIS A 58 -13.11 5.62 11.06
C HIS A 58 -12.43 5.16 12.35
N GLY A 59 -12.95 5.60 13.50
CA GLY A 59 -12.54 5.06 14.78
C GLY A 59 -12.98 3.60 14.93
N ILE A 60 -12.41 2.90 15.92
CA ILE A 60 -12.84 1.55 16.25
C ILE A 60 -14.25 1.57 16.87
N ALA A 61 -15.05 0.56 16.53
CA ALA A 61 -16.42 0.38 17.01
C ALA A 61 -16.46 -0.04 18.49
N GLY A 62 -16.23 0.92 19.40
CA GLY A 62 -16.27 0.72 20.84
C GLY A 62 -14.89 0.54 21.49
N ARG A 63 -14.85 0.60 22.82
CA ARG A 63 -13.58 0.55 23.58
C ARG A 63 -12.89 -0.81 23.52
N GLU A 64 -13.68 -1.89 23.52
CA GLU A 64 -13.21 -3.28 23.61
C GLU A 64 -13.00 -3.96 22.25
N ALA A 65 -13.28 -3.26 21.14
CA ALA A 65 -13.12 -3.85 19.82
C ALA A 65 -11.63 -4.05 19.47
N ALA A 66 -11.35 -5.20 18.85
CA ALA A 66 -10.01 -5.60 18.46
C ALA A 66 -9.39 -4.60 17.48
N ARG A 67 -8.08 -4.40 17.59
CA ARG A 67 -7.32 -3.48 16.74
C ARG A 67 -6.30 -4.28 15.93
N PRO A 68 -6.20 -4.07 14.62
CA PRO A 68 -5.07 -4.56 13.86
C PRO A 68 -3.76 -4.02 14.43
N GLU A 69 -2.69 -4.79 14.31
CA GLU A 69 -1.35 -4.29 14.56
C GLU A 69 -1.07 -3.04 13.71
N GLY A 70 -0.43 -2.02 14.29
CA GLY A 70 -0.16 -0.75 13.62
C GLY A 70 -1.32 0.24 13.60
N TRP A 71 -2.49 -0.10 14.16
CA TRP A 71 -3.62 0.82 14.22
C TRP A 71 -3.32 2.07 15.07
N SER A 72 -3.54 3.26 14.51
CA SER A 72 -3.39 4.53 15.22
C SER A 72 -4.75 5.05 15.73
N PRO A 73 -5.00 5.10 17.05
CA PRO A 73 -6.27 5.56 17.60
C PRO A 73 -6.58 7.03 17.30
N SER A 74 -5.55 7.84 17.02
CA SER A 74 -5.71 9.27 16.77
C SER A 74 -5.92 9.62 15.30
N PHE A 75 -5.65 8.69 14.37
CA PHE A 75 -5.61 8.97 12.95
C PHE A 75 -6.98 9.41 12.41
N ALA A 76 -8.05 8.67 12.72
CA ALA A 76 -9.41 8.99 12.29
C ALA A 76 -9.84 10.42 12.67
N GLY A 77 -9.50 10.87 13.88
CA GLY A 77 -9.78 12.25 14.30
C GLY A 77 -9.01 13.29 13.48
N ARG A 78 -7.72 13.03 13.20
CA ARG A 78 -6.84 13.93 12.43
C ARG A 78 -7.27 14.08 10.98
N VAL A 79 -7.79 13.03 10.36
CA VAL A 79 -8.21 13.05 8.95
C VAL A 79 -9.70 13.33 8.74
N SER A 80 -10.45 13.58 9.82
CA SER A 80 -11.92 13.74 9.78
C SER A 80 -12.43 14.83 8.83
N GLN A 81 -11.61 15.84 8.51
CA GLN A 81 -11.96 16.92 7.58
C GLN A 81 -11.46 16.67 6.15
N SER A 82 -10.74 15.57 5.92
CA SER A 82 -10.11 15.23 4.64
C SER A 82 -10.79 14.05 3.94
N VAL A 83 -11.93 13.62 4.45
CA VAL A 83 -12.64 12.42 4.00
C VAL A 83 -13.94 12.80 3.33
N LEU A 84 -14.21 12.19 2.17
CA LEU A 84 -15.43 12.34 1.39
C LEU A 84 -16.48 11.32 1.82
#